data_AF-A0A927HN35-F1
#
_entry.id   AF-A0A927HN35-F1
#
_cell.length_a   1.000
_cell.length_b   1.000
_cell.length_c   1.000
_cell.angle_alpha   90.00
_cell.angle_beta   90.00
_cell.angle_gamma   90.00
#
_symmetry.space_group_name_H-M   'P 1'
#
loop_
_entity.id
_entity.type
_entity.pdbx_description
1 polymer ?
#
loop_
_entity_poly.entity_id
_entity_poly.type
_entity_poly.pdbx_seq_one_letter_code
_entity_poly.pdbx_strand_id
1 'polypeptide(L)'
;MTTISQKSAREMLGTPEQFRGGVYVTKNGAAELFIQTAEERDAELAERYQQQQVNAMLKLVSLSQHDFEQGRFIPARELLARRRLEQEK
;
A
#
# COMPACT_ATOMS: atom_id res chain seq x y z
N MET A 1 -10.55 -19.11 -5.79
CA MET A 1 -9.17 -19.23 -5.33
C MET A 1 -8.80 -20.70 -5.31
N THR A 2 -7.73 -21.08 -6.01
CA THR A 2 -7.41 -22.49 -6.31
C THR A 2 -6.38 -23.03 -5.32
N THR A 3 -6.50 -24.29 -4.95
CA THR A 3 -5.53 -24.99 -4.08
C THR A 3 -4.98 -26.21 -4.81
N ILE A 4 -3.66 -26.37 -4.85
CA ILE A 4 -2.98 -27.49 -5.52
C ILE A 4 -1.95 -28.14 -4.59
N SER A 5 -1.53 -29.36 -4.93
CA SER A 5 -0.44 -30.03 -4.21
C SER A 5 0.92 -29.45 -4.59
N GLN A 6 1.91 -29.58 -3.72
CA GLN A 6 3.30 -29.20 -4.02
C GLN A 6 3.86 -29.94 -5.24
N LYS A 7 3.45 -31.20 -5.46
CA LYS A 7 3.84 -31.96 -6.65
C LYS A 7 3.30 -31.29 -7.91
N SER A 8 1.99 -31.00 -7.94
CA SER A 8 1.34 -30.30 -9.06
C SER A 8 2.00 -28.94 -9.30
N ALA A 9 2.23 -28.17 -8.25
CA ALA A 9 2.88 -26.86 -8.37
C ALA A 9 4.25 -26.94 -9.07
N ARG A 10 5.08 -27.93 -8.73
CA ARG A 10 6.40 -28.14 -9.36
C ARG A 10 6.30 -28.46 -10.85
N GLU A 11 5.34 -29.29 -11.23
CA GLU A 11 5.10 -29.67 -12.64
C GLU A 11 4.64 -28.45 -13.46
N MET A 12 3.95 -27.51 -12.82
CA MET A 12 3.36 -26.33 -13.45
C MET A 12 4.31 -25.11 -13.53
N LEU A 13 5.47 -25.13 -12.88
CA LEU A 13 6.41 -23.99 -12.83
C LEU A 13 6.87 -23.51 -14.23
N GLY A 14 6.89 -24.39 -15.23
CA GLY A 14 7.21 -24.03 -16.62
C GLY A 14 6.06 -23.33 -17.37
N THR A 15 4.90 -23.16 -16.74
CA THR A 15 3.71 -22.53 -17.34
C THR A 15 3.11 -21.52 -16.36
N PRO A 16 3.68 -20.30 -16.28
CA PRO A 16 3.26 -19.26 -15.32
C PRO A 16 1.76 -18.99 -15.30
N GLU A 17 1.08 -19.20 -16.43
CA GLU A 17 -0.36 -18.92 -16.60
C GLU A 17 -1.25 -19.80 -15.73
N GLN A 18 -0.74 -20.93 -15.26
CA GLN A 18 -1.44 -21.80 -14.32
C GLN A 18 -1.52 -21.19 -12.91
N PHE A 19 -0.75 -20.14 -12.62
CA PHE A 19 -0.76 -19.42 -11.35
C PHE A 19 -1.51 -18.08 -11.40
N ARG A 20 -2.12 -17.73 -12.54
CA ARG A 20 -2.97 -16.52 -12.64
C ARG A 20 -4.13 -16.58 -11.67
N GLY A 21 -4.44 -15.44 -11.05
CA GLY A 21 -5.42 -15.30 -9.98
C GLY A 21 -4.97 -15.88 -8.64
N GLY A 22 -3.72 -16.36 -8.55
CA GLY A 22 -3.12 -16.84 -7.31
C GLY A 22 -3.57 -18.25 -6.89
N VAL A 23 -2.62 -19.05 -6.45
CA VAL A 23 -2.83 -20.45 -6.08
C VAL A 23 -2.18 -20.76 -4.74
N TYR A 24 -2.93 -21.42 -3.86
CA TYR A 24 -2.37 -21.99 -2.64
C TYR A 24 -1.75 -23.36 -2.91
N VAL A 25 -0.53 -23.56 -2.46
CA VAL A 25 0.18 -24.82 -2.57
C VAL A 25 0.17 -25.50 -1.21
N THR A 26 -0.29 -26.75 -1.20
CA THR A 26 -0.36 -27.58 0.01
C THR A 26 0.66 -28.71 -0.02
N LYS A 27 1.14 -29.09 1.15
CA LYS A 27 1.94 -30.30 1.37
C LYS A 27 1.28 -31.08 2.50
N ASN A 28 0.98 -32.35 2.26
CA ASN A 28 0.28 -33.21 3.23
C ASN A 28 -1.04 -32.59 3.76
N GLY A 29 -1.75 -31.85 2.91
CA GLY A 29 -3.03 -31.21 3.25
C GLY A 29 -2.92 -29.87 4.00
N ALA A 30 -1.72 -29.43 4.40
CA ALA A 30 -1.49 -28.11 4.99
C ALA A 30 -1.04 -27.10 3.92
N ALA A 31 -1.60 -25.88 3.93
CA ALA A 31 -1.17 -24.81 3.04
C ALA A 31 0.19 -24.26 3.49
N GLU A 32 1.17 -24.26 2.59
CA GLU A 32 2.55 -23.83 2.88
C GLU A 32 2.98 -22.60 2.10
N LEU A 33 2.42 -22.37 0.91
CA LEU A 33 2.85 -21.31 0.00
C LEU A 33 1.68 -20.75 -0.80
N PHE A 34 1.77 -19.49 -1.18
CA PHE A 34 0.92 -18.87 -2.18
C PHE A 34 1.80 -18.44 -3.37
N ILE A 35 1.42 -18.83 -4.58
CA ILE A 35 2.11 -18.47 -5.81
C ILE A 35 1.14 -17.65 -6.66
N GLN A 36 1.62 -16.53 -7.18
CA GLN A 36 0.93 -15.71 -8.17
C GLN A 36 1.94 -15.24 -9.21
N THR A 37 1.47 -14.69 -10.33
CA THR A 37 2.36 -14.14 -11.35
C THR A 37 3.05 -12.86 -10.86
N ALA A 38 4.24 -12.56 -11.40
CA ALA A 38 4.97 -11.35 -11.06
C ALA A 38 4.19 -10.08 -11.49
N GLU A 39 3.56 -10.12 -12.66
CA GLU A 39 2.74 -9.02 -13.19
C GLU A 39 1.57 -8.67 -12.25
N GLU A 40 0.85 -9.68 -11.74
CA GLU A 40 -0.22 -9.48 -10.76
C GLU A 40 0.31 -8.89 -9.45
N ARG A 41 1.49 -9.35 -8.99
CA ARG A 41 2.11 -8.82 -7.78
C ARG A 41 2.51 -7.35 -7.95
N ASP A 42 3.05 -6.98 -9.09
CA ASP A 42 3.48 -5.60 -9.36
C ASP A 42 2.28 -4.67 -9.46
N ALA A 43 1.20 -5.10 -10.13
CA ALA A 43 -0.05 -4.37 -10.18
C ALA A 43 -0.67 -4.17 -8.78
N GLU A 44 -0.72 -5.23 -7.97
CA GLU A 44 -1.21 -5.19 -6.59
C GLU A 44 -0.40 -4.21 -5.73
N LEU A 45 0.93 -4.20 -5.87
CA LEU A 45 1.81 -3.29 -5.13
C LEU A 45 1.61 -1.84 -5.55
N ALA A 46 1.47 -1.57 -6.85
CA ALA A 46 1.21 -0.23 -7.36
C ALA A 46 -0.12 0.32 -6.84
N GLU A 47 -1.20 -0.48 -6.90
CA GLU A 47 -2.51 -0.10 -6.38
C GLU A 47 -2.46 0.16 -4.86
N ARG A 48 -1.81 -0.72 -4.10
CA ARG A 48 -1.63 -0.53 -2.65
C ARG A 48 -0.88 0.75 -2.32
N TYR A 49 0.17 1.07 -3.07
CA TYR A 49 0.94 2.28 -2.85
C TYR A 49 0.11 3.54 -3.13
N GLN A 50 -0.67 3.53 -4.21
CA GLN A 50 -1.62 4.62 -4.51
C GLN A 50 -2.67 4.77 -3.40
N GLN A 51 -3.28 3.66 -2.97
CA GLN A 51 -4.29 3.69 -1.91
C GLN A 51 -3.72 4.20 -0.58
N GLN A 52 -2.49 3.83 -0.24
CA GLN A 52 -1.80 4.33 0.94
C GLN A 52 -1.59 5.85 0.88
N GLN A 53 -1.18 6.37 -0.28
CA GLN A 53 -1.02 7.81 -0.47
C GLN A 53 -2.34 8.57 -0.35
N VAL A 54 -3.41 8.07 -1.00
CA VAL A 54 -4.75 8.67 -0.92
C VAL A 54 -5.24 8.69 0.52
N ASN A 55 -5.09 7.58 1.25
CA ASN A 55 -5.50 7.49 2.65
C ASN A 55 -4.68 8.42 3.55
N ALA A 56 -3.37 8.56 3.30
CA ALA A 56 -2.51 9.48 4.05
C ALA A 56 -2.94 10.93 3.81
N MET A 57 -3.20 11.31 2.55
CA MET A 57 -3.67 12.65 2.20
C MET A 57 -5.02 12.96 2.85
N LEU A 58 -5.98 12.02 2.79
CA LEU A 58 -7.27 12.19 3.46
C LEU A 58 -7.09 12.43 4.97
N LYS A 59 -6.27 11.62 5.64
CA LYS A 59 -5.97 11.80 7.07
C LYS A 59 -5.37 13.17 7.36
N LEU A 60 -4.40 13.63 6.56
CA LEU A 60 -3.78 14.94 6.75
C LEU A 60 -4.80 16.08 6.58
N VAL A 61 -5.69 16.01 5.59
CA VAL A 61 -6.75 17.00 5.38
C VAL A 61 -7.73 17.00 6.55
N SER A 62 -8.21 15.83 6.99
CA SER A 62 -9.11 15.72 8.13
C SER A 62 -8.49 16.25 9.42
N LEU A 63 -7.22 15.95 9.68
CA LEU A 63 -6.50 16.50 10.83
C LEU A 63 -6.37 18.02 10.74
N SER A 64 -6.03 18.55 9.56
CA SER A 64 -5.93 20.00 9.35
C SER A 64 -7.27 20.72 9.54
N GLN A 65 -8.37 20.13 9.09
CA GLN A 65 -9.72 20.66 9.33
C GLN A 65 -10.05 20.68 10.81
N HIS A 66 -9.80 19.57 11.51
CA HIS A 66 -10.00 19.48 12.96
C HIS A 66 -9.14 20.50 13.73
N ASP A 67 -7.88 20.70 13.33
CA ASP A 67 -7.04 21.74 13.93
C ASP A 67 -7.57 23.14 13.69
N PHE A 68 -8.09 23.42 12.49
CA PHE A 68 -8.73 24.70 12.19
C PHE A 68 -9.96 24.96 13.06
N GLU A 69 -10.87 23.97 13.17
CA GLU A 69 -12.07 24.05 14.01
C GLU A 69 -11.76 24.25 15.49
N GLN A 70 -10.64 23.69 15.96
CA GLN A 70 -10.18 23.82 17.34
C GLN A 70 -9.32 25.07 17.58
N GLY A 71 -9.16 25.94 16.57
CA GLY A 71 -8.33 27.14 16.66
C GLY A 71 -6.83 26.87 16.74
N ARG A 72 -6.39 25.63 16.46
CA ARG A 72 -4.98 25.22 16.44
C ARG A 72 -4.34 25.49 15.08
N PHE A 73 -4.33 26.75 14.65
CA PHE A 73 -3.69 27.16 13.40
C PHE A 73 -2.97 28.50 13.56
N ILE A 74 -1.99 28.76 12.69
CA ILE A 74 -1.28 30.04 12.62
C ILE A 74 -1.77 30.78 11.37
N PRO A 75 -2.27 32.02 11.47
CA PRO A 75 -2.62 32.83 10.31
C PRO A 75 -1.41 33.07 9.39
N ALA A 76 -1.62 33.07 8.08
CA ALA A 76 -0.54 33.21 7.10
C ALA A 76 0.37 34.44 7.33
N ARG A 77 -0.21 35.58 7.75
CA ARG A 77 0.55 36.81 8.08
C ARG A 77 1.57 36.59 9.19
N GLU A 78 1.21 35.80 10.20
CA GLU A 78 2.04 35.54 11.37
C GLU A 78 3.15 34.53 11.04
N LEU A 79 2.81 33.51 10.25
CA LEU A 79 3.76 32.57 9.66
C LEU A 79 4.82 33.28 8.80
N LEU A 80 4.40 34.23 7.95
CA LEU A 80 5.32 35.01 7.11
C LEU A 80 6.24 35.91 7.95
N ALA A 81 5.70 36.57 8.98
CA ALA A 81 6.50 37.39 9.88
C ALA A 81 7.56 36.55 10.61
N ARG A 82 7.17 35.39 11.15
CA ARG A 82 8.08 34.46 11.82
C ARG A 82 9.20 33.98 10.90
N ARG A 83 8.87 33.59 9.66
CA ARG A 83 9.87 33.12 8.68
C ARG A 83 10.90 34.20 8.35
N ARG A 84 10.50 35.46 8.22
CA ARG A 84 11.42 36.58 7.96
C ARG A 84 12.39 36.79 9.12
N LEU A 85 11.88 36.75 10.36
CA LEU A 85 12.70 36.86 11.57
C LEU A 85 13.71 35.71 11.71
N GLU A 86 13.37 34.50 11.24
CA GLU A 86 14.28 33.35 11.25
C GLU A 86 15.38 33.45 10.16
N GLN A 87 15.16 34.20 9.08
CA GLN A 87 16.14 34.41 8.01
C GLN A 87 17.14 35.53 8.30
N GLU A 88 16.85 36.40 9.26
CA GLU A 88 17.70 37.50 9.70
C GLU A 88 18.68 37.10 10.83
N LYS A 89 18.60 35.84 11.30
CA LYS A 89 19.53 35.24 12.27
C LYS A 89 20.58 34.39 11.58
#